data_AF-A0A1G2YZ09-F1
#
_entry.id   AF-A0A1G2YZ09-F1
#
_cell.length_a   1.000
_cell.length_b   1.000
_cell.length_c   1.000
_cell.angle_alpha   90.00
_cell.angle_beta   90.00
_cell.angle_gamma   90.00
#
_symmetry.space_group_name_H-M   'P 1'
#
loop_
_entity.id
_entity.type
_entity.pdbx_description
1 polymer ?
#
loop_
_entity_poly.entity_id
_entity_poly.type
_entity_poly.pdbx_seq_one_letter_code
_entity_poly.pdbx_strand_id
1 'polypeptide(L)'
;MIRALDSEKETPNALDRVEESNLVDGVFCSYEARIQGVERLLETARHVLENFDNSLLEVRREYEQASEQLRENLARNGSLRKKDFDTMMRVMSAEQEQRWREVRDLSKQCLDEQMQLVHELRGRLHDFTSALAGGEAAKITEHHQAITDLFTKQQQRSTDVVTRLKESQKEQQETAGMLRDLLAKGRELRIQDLKRMLAEFARQRRQRYAQQDQRREGVQERREGIQGMLREFRAQRVGTEQDRRSHAVNRQKGDCNSEACHS
;
A
#
# COMPACT_ATOMS: atom_id res chain seq x y z
N MET A 1 -5.05 -12.07 74.28
CA MET A 1 -3.66 -12.25 73.78
C MET A 1 -3.75 -12.72 72.34
N ILE A 2 -3.59 -11.78 71.39
CA ILE A 2 -3.58 -12.05 69.95
C ILE A 2 -2.12 -11.94 69.52
N ARG A 3 -1.56 -13.02 68.95
CA ARG A 3 -0.33 -13.03 68.14
C ARG A 3 -0.73 -13.69 66.83
N ALA A 4 -1.05 -12.86 65.83
CA ALA A 4 -0.14 -12.47 64.74
C ALA A 4 0.17 -13.68 63.84
N LEU A 5 -0.67 -13.83 62.81
CA LEU A 5 -0.40 -14.63 61.63
C LEU A 5 0.57 -13.83 60.77
N ASP A 6 1.78 -14.34 60.58
CA ASP A 6 2.74 -13.81 59.63
C ASP A 6 2.17 -13.97 58.21
N SER A 7 1.82 -12.84 57.62
CA SER A 7 1.57 -12.71 56.18
C SER A 7 2.92 -12.51 55.52
N GLU A 8 3.55 -13.62 55.09
CA GLU A 8 4.63 -13.59 54.13
C GLU A 8 4.07 -13.05 52.80
N LYS A 9 4.23 -11.75 52.58
CA LYS A 9 4.14 -11.18 51.24
C LYS A 9 5.40 -11.63 50.50
N GLU A 10 5.27 -12.61 49.61
CA GLU A 10 6.27 -12.91 48.59
C GLU A 10 6.54 -11.64 47.78
N THR A 11 7.63 -10.96 48.11
CA THR A 11 8.17 -9.89 47.25
C THR A 11 8.94 -10.56 46.11
N PRO A 12 8.70 -10.19 44.84
CA PRO A 12 9.42 -10.75 43.71
C PRO A 12 10.93 -10.59 43.88
N ASN A 13 11.66 -11.69 43.67
CA ASN A 13 13.08 -11.81 43.93
C ASN A 13 13.87 -10.84 43.03
N ALA A 14 14.88 -10.14 43.56
CA ALA A 14 15.64 -9.13 42.80
C ALA A 14 16.39 -9.74 41.60
N LEU A 15 16.67 -11.05 41.64
CA LEU A 15 17.27 -11.81 40.55
C LEU A 15 16.34 -11.92 39.33
N ASP A 16 15.06 -12.24 39.56
CA ASP A 16 14.04 -12.37 38.50
C ASP A 16 13.86 -11.05 37.73
N ARG A 17 13.92 -9.91 38.45
CA ARG A 17 13.81 -8.58 37.83
C ARG A 17 14.98 -8.22 36.92
N VAL A 18 16.19 -8.69 37.25
CA VAL A 18 17.39 -8.46 36.44
C VAL A 18 17.38 -9.37 35.20
N GLU A 19 16.91 -10.62 35.33
CA GLU A 19 16.75 -11.54 34.20
C GLU A 19 15.66 -11.07 33.22
N GLU A 20 14.52 -10.58 33.71
CA GLU A 20 13.47 -9.97 32.89
C GLU A 20 13.96 -8.73 32.14
N SER A 21 14.71 -7.84 32.82
CA SER A 21 15.30 -6.65 32.18
C SER A 21 16.28 -7.01 31.07
N ASN A 22 17.17 -7.98 31.31
CA ASN A 22 18.15 -8.44 30.31
C ASN A 22 17.47 -9.08 29.09
N LEU A 23 16.33 -9.76 29.28
CA LEU A 23 15.55 -10.34 28.21
C LEU A 23 14.91 -9.25 27.34
N VAL A 24 14.32 -8.23 27.97
CA VAL A 24 13.71 -7.07 27.28
C VAL A 24 14.75 -6.30 26.47
N ASP A 25 15.92 -6.04 27.04
CA ASP A 25 17.03 -5.37 26.36
C ASP A 25 17.55 -6.19 25.18
N GLY A 26 17.64 -7.52 25.34
CA GLY A 26 18.01 -8.43 24.26
C GLY A 26 17.01 -8.42 23.10
N VAL A 27 15.71 -8.40 23.41
CA VAL A 27 14.64 -8.30 22.40
C VAL A 27 14.71 -6.95 21.68
N PHE A 28 14.87 -5.85 22.41
CA PHE A 28 15.00 -4.52 21.84
C PHE A 28 16.20 -4.43 20.89
N CYS A 29 17.38 -4.90 21.31
CA CYS A 29 18.59 -4.91 20.48
C CYS A 29 18.40 -5.74 19.20
N SER A 30 17.67 -6.85 19.27
CA SER A 30 17.36 -7.68 18.10
C SER A 30 16.48 -6.94 17.09
N TYR A 31 15.42 -6.26 17.56
CA TYR A 31 14.54 -5.48 16.69
C TYR A 31 15.25 -4.26 16.09
N GLU A 32 16.06 -3.55 16.89
CA GLU A 32 16.84 -2.41 16.42
C GLU A 32 17.85 -2.83 15.33
N ALA A 33 18.56 -3.95 15.53
CA ALA A 33 19.48 -4.50 14.53
C ALA A 33 18.76 -4.88 13.22
N ARG A 34 17.54 -5.44 13.31
CA ARG A 34 16.71 -5.78 12.15
C ARG A 34 16.23 -4.52 11.42
N ILE A 35 15.83 -3.48 12.13
CA ILE A 35 15.42 -2.18 11.57
C ILE A 35 16.59 -1.54 10.83
N GLN A 36 17.77 -1.49 11.44
CA GLN A 36 18.99 -1.01 10.77
C GLN A 36 19.36 -1.85 9.54
N GLY A 37 19.07 -3.15 9.55
CA GLY A 37 19.20 -4.02 8.38
C GLY A 37 18.24 -3.58 7.25
N VAL A 38 16.97 -3.34 7.57
CA VAL A 38 15.95 -2.88 6.62
C VAL A 38 16.31 -1.50 6.05
N GLU A 39 16.77 -0.55 6.87
CA GLU A 39 17.21 0.77 6.39
C GLU A 39 18.32 0.65 5.35
N ARG A 40 19.35 -0.16 5.63
CA ARG A 40 20.44 -0.37 4.69
C ARG A 40 19.95 -1.00 3.38
N LEU A 41 18.98 -1.91 3.44
CA LEU A 41 18.36 -2.49 2.24
C LEU A 41 17.57 -1.45 1.45
N LEU A 42 16.80 -0.59 2.11
CA LEU A 42 16.04 0.50 1.48
C LEU A 42 16.97 1.54 0.85
N GLU A 43 18.05 1.91 1.54
CA GLU A 43 19.08 2.81 1.04
C GLU A 43 19.74 2.24 -0.23
N THR A 44 20.05 0.94 -0.20
CA THR A 44 20.58 0.22 -1.37
C THR A 44 19.55 0.20 -2.50
N ALA A 45 18.28 -0.08 -2.20
CA ALA A 45 17.21 -0.08 -3.19
C ALA A 45 17.01 1.31 -3.81
N ARG A 46 17.16 2.38 -3.03
CA ARG A 46 17.15 3.77 -3.50
C ARG A 46 18.29 4.04 -4.47
N HIS A 47 19.52 3.65 -4.13
CA HIS A 47 20.67 3.76 -5.04
C HIS A 47 20.46 2.93 -6.32
N VAL A 48 19.91 1.72 -6.21
CA VAL A 48 19.58 0.89 -7.38
C VAL A 48 18.49 1.54 -8.23
N LEU A 49 17.49 2.18 -7.64
CA LEU A 49 16.42 2.88 -8.37
C LEU A 49 16.88 4.20 -8.99
N GLU A 50 17.80 4.92 -8.35
CA GLU A 50 18.52 6.04 -8.97
C GLU A 50 19.33 5.56 -10.18
N ASN A 51 19.93 4.36 -10.10
CA ASN A 51 20.60 3.72 -11.23
C ASN A 51 19.62 3.09 -12.24
N PHE A 52 18.38 2.79 -11.85
CA PHE A 52 17.33 2.27 -12.74
C PHE A 52 16.92 3.30 -13.78
N ASP A 53 17.15 4.60 -13.52
CA ASP A 53 17.07 5.63 -14.56
C ASP A 53 17.96 5.29 -15.77
N ASN A 54 19.10 4.60 -15.58
CA ASN A 54 19.93 4.12 -16.69
C ASN A 54 19.27 2.98 -17.47
N SER A 55 18.55 2.07 -16.81
CA SER A 55 17.78 1.03 -17.48
C SER A 55 16.58 1.62 -18.24
N LEU A 56 15.93 2.64 -17.68
CA LEU A 56 14.90 3.41 -18.39
C LEU A 56 15.45 4.12 -19.64
N LEU A 57 16.68 4.62 -19.57
CA LEU A 57 17.39 5.18 -20.72
C LEU A 57 17.67 4.12 -21.79
N GLU A 58 18.00 2.88 -21.41
CA GLU A 58 18.16 1.77 -22.37
C GLU A 58 16.86 1.44 -23.10
N VAL A 59 15.74 1.29 -22.39
CA VAL A 59 14.45 1.01 -23.05
C VAL A 59 14.01 2.18 -23.93
N ARG A 60 14.27 3.42 -23.50
CA ARG A 60 14.04 4.61 -24.35
C ARG A 60 14.88 4.55 -25.62
N ARG A 61 16.15 4.18 -25.52
CA ARG A 61 17.05 4.05 -26.67
C ARG A 61 16.57 2.96 -27.62
N GLU A 62 16.13 1.81 -27.12
CA GLU A 62 15.55 0.74 -27.95
C GLU A 62 14.31 1.21 -28.69
N TYR A 63 13.44 1.98 -28.03
CA TYR A 63 12.27 2.59 -28.64
C TYR A 63 12.65 3.57 -29.76
N GLU A 64 13.61 4.46 -29.50
CA GLU A 64 14.11 5.42 -30.50
C GLU A 64 14.73 4.70 -31.72
N GLN A 65 15.48 3.62 -31.49
CA GLN A 65 16.03 2.79 -32.56
C GLN A 65 14.94 2.10 -33.38
N ALA A 66 13.94 1.50 -32.74
CA ALA A 66 12.80 0.88 -33.42
C ALA A 66 12.01 1.90 -34.24
N SER A 67 11.82 3.10 -33.71
CA SER A 67 11.19 4.23 -34.41
C SER A 67 11.95 4.60 -35.68
N GLU A 68 13.27 4.75 -35.60
CA GLU A 68 14.09 5.11 -36.76
C GLU A 68 14.06 4.01 -37.82
N GLN A 69 14.13 2.74 -37.42
CA GLN A 69 14.01 1.61 -38.34
C GLN A 69 12.65 1.55 -39.03
N LEU A 70 11.55 1.82 -38.30
CA LEU A 70 10.21 1.89 -38.90
C LEU A 70 10.12 3.03 -39.92
N ARG A 71 10.70 4.19 -39.59
CA ARG A 71 10.76 5.36 -40.48
C ARG A 71 11.50 5.03 -41.77
N GLU A 72 12.69 4.44 -41.67
CA GLU A 72 13.48 4.04 -42.83
C GLU A 72 12.75 3.01 -43.69
N ASN A 73 12.19 1.96 -43.09
CA ASN A 73 11.48 0.93 -43.83
C ASN A 73 10.27 1.49 -44.58
N LEU A 74 9.47 2.34 -43.93
CA LEU A 74 8.32 2.99 -44.57
C LEU A 74 8.75 3.95 -45.70
N ALA A 75 9.87 4.67 -45.52
CA ALA A 75 10.41 5.57 -46.54
C ALA A 75 10.89 4.78 -47.76
N ARG A 76 11.67 3.71 -47.53
CA ARG A 76 12.16 2.79 -48.58
C ARG A 76 11.01 2.12 -49.34
N ASN A 77 9.93 1.76 -48.65
CA ASN A 77 8.74 1.15 -49.25
C ASN A 77 7.82 2.17 -49.93
N GLY A 78 8.22 3.44 -50.06
CA GLY A 78 7.42 4.51 -50.69
C GLY A 78 6.09 4.81 -49.98
N SER A 79 5.93 4.32 -48.75
CA SER A 79 4.67 4.36 -48.00
C SER A 79 4.62 5.50 -46.98
N LEU A 80 5.66 6.34 -46.92
CA LEU A 80 5.84 7.34 -45.86
C LEU A 80 5.50 8.76 -46.32
N ARG A 81 4.43 9.33 -45.74
CA ARG A 81 4.31 10.78 -45.62
C ARG A 81 4.97 11.18 -44.30
N LYS A 82 6.12 11.86 -44.36
CA LYS A 82 6.92 12.26 -43.19
C LYS A 82 6.08 12.91 -42.09
N LYS A 83 5.18 13.83 -42.45
CA LYS A 83 4.27 14.51 -41.51
C LYS A 83 3.34 13.54 -40.75
N ASP A 84 2.79 12.54 -41.43
CA ASP A 84 1.88 11.56 -40.82
C ASP A 84 2.64 10.70 -39.81
N PHE A 85 3.85 10.27 -40.17
CA PHE A 85 4.71 9.49 -39.29
C PHE A 85 5.17 10.30 -38.07
N ASP A 86 5.67 11.52 -38.27
CA ASP A 86 6.13 12.39 -37.19
C ASP A 86 4.98 12.68 -36.20
N THR A 87 3.75 12.84 -36.70
CA THR A 87 2.57 13.05 -35.85
C THR A 87 2.24 11.81 -35.04
N MET A 88 2.23 10.63 -35.67
CA MET A 88 1.96 9.34 -35.01
C MET A 88 3.00 9.00 -33.93
N MET A 89 4.28 9.18 -34.25
CA MET A 89 5.36 8.90 -33.31
C MET A 89 5.37 9.86 -32.13
N ARG A 90 5.06 11.15 -32.35
CA ARG A 90 4.97 12.12 -31.25
C ARG A 90 3.93 11.73 -30.20
N VAL A 91 2.77 11.24 -30.63
CA VAL A 91 1.71 10.78 -29.71
C VAL A 91 2.22 9.60 -28.88
N MET A 92 2.78 8.56 -29.53
CA MET A 92 3.30 7.40 -28.81
C MET A 92 4.43 7.76 -27.84
N SER A 93 5.39 8.58 -28.27
CA SER A 93 6.54 8.99 -27.45
C SER A 93 6.10 9.79 -26.22
N ALA A 94 5.14 10.71 -26.38
CA ALA A 94 4.64 11.50 -25.26
C ALA A 94 3.97 10.62 -24.20
N GLU A 95 3.19 9.64 -24.61
CA GLU A 95 2.50 8.72 -23.70
C GLU A 95 3.47 7.74 -23.04
N GLN A 96 4.48 7.28 -23.77
CA GLN A 96 5.52 6.42 -23.23
C GLN A 96 6.36 7.17 -22.18
N GLU A 97 6.74 8.42 -22.47
CA GLU A 97 7.43 9.30 -21.52
C GLU A 97 6.60 9.57 -20.26
N GLN A 98 5.29 9.79 -20.43
CA GLN A 98 4.38 9.94 -19.31
C GLN A 98 4.36 8.68 -18.42
N ARG A 99 4.28 7.50 -19.02
CA ARG A 99 4.35 6.22 -18.29
C ARG A 99 5.67 6.02 -17.55
N TRP A 100 6.78 6.38 -18.16
CA TRP A 100 8.09 6.31 -17.52
C TRP A 100 8.17 7.22 -16.29
N ARG A 101 7.63 8.44 -16.40
CA ARG A 101 7.52 9.36 -15.26
C ARG A 101 6.65 8.79 -14.15
N GLU A 102 5.50 8.21 -14.49
CA GLU A 102 4.62 7.59 -13.49
C GLU A 102 5.28 6.43 -12.75
N VAL A 103 5.99 5.54 -13.45
CA VAL A 103 6.73 4.43 -12.81
C VAL A 103 7.84 4.96 -11.90
N ARG A 104 8.56 5.99 -12.35
CA ARG A 104 9.62 6.65 -11.57
C ARG A 104 9.06 7.28 -10.30
N ASP A 105 8.00 8.07 -10.43
CA ASP A 105 7.38 8.75 -9.30
C ASP A 105 6.79 7.76 -8.30
N LEU A 106 6.14 6.69 -8.78
CA LEU A 106 5.63 5.62 -7.93
C LEU A 106 6.75 4.90 -7.16
N SER A 107 7.88 4.65 -7.82
CA SER A 107 9.03 3.98 -7.21
C SER A 107 9.67 4.85 -6.12
N LYS A 108 9.82 6.16 -6.40
CA LYS A 108 10.32 7.14 -5.42
C LYS A 108 9.39 7.27 -4.22
N GLN A 109 8.10 7.48 -4.46
CA GLN A 109 7.09 7.57 -3.40
C GLN A 109 7.09 6.33 -2.52
N CYS A 110 7.20 5.13 -3.11
CA CYS A 110 7.26 3.89 -2.35
C CYS A 110 8.47 3.87 -1.40
N LEU A 111 9.65 4.23 -1.89
CA LEU A 111 10.87 4.28 -1.07
C LEU A 111 10.77 5.31 0.07
N ASP A 112 10.28 6.51 -0.23
CA ASP A 112 10.08 7.57 0.77
C ASP A 112 9.10 7.11 1.86
N GLU A 113 7.99 6.48 1.46
CA GLU A 113 7.02 5.87 2.38
C GLU A 113 7.66 4.74 3.22
N GLN A 114 8.50 3.88 2.62
CA GLN A 114 9.22 2.84 3.36
C GLN A 114 10.16 3.45 4.41
N MET A 115 10.90 4.50 4.06
CA MET A 115 11.81 5.18 4.99
C MET A 115 11.05 5.84 6.15
N GLN A 116 9.93 6.49 5.86
CA GLN A 116 9.05 7.07 6.88
C GLN A 116 8.51 5.99 7.82
N LEU A 117 8.10 4.84 7.28
CA LEU A 117 7.61 3.72 8.08
C LEU A 117 8.69 3.17 9.02
N VAL A 118 9.93 3.07 8.54
CA VAL A 118 11.03 2.61 9.39
C VAL A 118 11.31 3.60 10.52
N HIS A 119 11.26 4.90 10.24
CA HIS A 119 11.36 5.93 11.28
C HIS A 119 10.22 5.84 12.30
N GLU A 120 8.97 5.69 11.84
CA GLU A 120 7.82 5.53 12.72
C GLU A 120 7.93 4.27 13.58
N LEU A 121 8.35 3.14 13.00
CA LEU A 121 8.53 1.89 13.71
C LEU A 121 9.61 2.00 14.79
N ARG A 122 10.75 2.65 14.49
CA ARG A 122 11.81 2.86 15.47
C ARG A 122 11.34 3.73 16.64
N GLY A 123 10.64 4.83 16.35
CA GLY A 123 10.06 5.69 17.39
C GLY A 123 9.09 4.92 18.28
N ARG A 124 8.17 4.16 17.68
CA ARG A 124 7.20 3.35 18.43
C ARG A 124 7.83 2.24 19.26
N LEU A 125 8.90 1.62 18.78
CA LEU A 125 9.64 0.63 19.58
C LEU A 125 10.35 1.28 20.77
N HIS A 126 10.90 2.48 20.59
CA HIS A 126 11.49 3.23 21.70
C HIS A 126 10.46 3.59 22.78
N ASP A 127 9.29 4.07 22.37
CA ASP A 127 8.18 4.38 23.27
C ASP A 127 7.64 3.11 23.97
N PHE A 128 7.54 2.00 23.23
CA PHE A 128 7.13 0.70 23.76
C PHE A 128 8.09 0.22 24.86
N THR A 129 9.40 0.28 24.63
CA THR A 129 10.42 -0.09 25.62
C THR A 129 10.36 0.81 26.85
N SER A 130 10.14 2.11 26.66
CA SER A 130 10.00 3.07 27.77
C SER A 130 8.74 2.79 28.61
N ALA A 131 7.61 2.48 27.97
CA ALA A 131 6.37 2.10 28.63
C ALA A 131 6.51 0.75 29.38
N LEU A 132 7.28 -0.19 28.81
CA LEU A 132 7.58 -1.48 29.43
C LEU A 132 8.41 -1.30 30.71
N ALA A 133 9.46 -0.48 30.67
CA ALA A 133 10.26 -0.14 31.84
C ALA A 133 9.45 0.61 32.92
N GLY A 134 8.47 1.42 32.49
CA GLY A 134 7.54 2.12 33.39
C GLY A 134 6.38 1.27 33.93
N GLY A 135 6.21 0.02 33.45
CA GLY A 135 5.08 -0.85 33.83
C GLY A 135 3.71 -0.36 33.33
N GLU A 136 3.68 0.47 32.29
CA GLU A 136 2.48 1.16 31.81
C GLU A 136 1.66 0.29 30.85
N ALA A 137 1.00 -0.75 31.38
CA ALA A 137 0.25 -1.77 30.61
C ALA A 137 -0.70 -1.22 29.53
N ALA A 138 -1.36 -0.09 29.79
CA ALA A 138 -2.24 0.56 28.82
C ALA A 138 -1.47 1.10 27.60
N LYS A 139 -0.33 1.75 27.80
CA LYS A 139 0.51 2.29 26.73
C LYS A 139 1.18 1.17 25.92
N ILE A 140 1.63 0.11 26.60
CA ILE A 140 2.17 -1.10 25.94
C ILE A 140 1.16 -1.66 24.93
N THR A 141 -0.11 -1.79 25.34
CA THR A 141 -1.17 -2.29 24.47
C THR A 141 -1.44 -1.35 23.30
N GLU A 142 -1.46 -0.04 23.55
CA GLU A 142 -1.64 0.98 22.51
C GLU A 142 -0.53 0.95 21.45
N HIS A 143 0.73 0.93 21.89
CA HIS A 143 1.88 0.87 20.99
C HIS A 143 1.91 -0.45 20.20
N HIS A 144 1.55 -1.57 20.83
CA HIS A 144 1.40 -2.85 20.14
C HIS A 144 0.36 -2.78 19.01
N GLN A 145 -0.83 -2.28 19.30
CA GLN A 145 -1.90 -2.12 18.32
C GLN A 145 -1.46 -1.22 17.16
N ALA A 146 -0.78 -0.10 17.47
CA ALA A 146 -0.31 0.82 16.45
C ALA A 146 0.78 0.21 15.54
N ILE A 147 1.68 -0.61 16.10
CA ILE A 147 2.67 -1.38 15.33
C ILE A 147 1.97 -2.38 14.41
N THR A 148 0.95 -3.10 14.90
CA THR A 148 0.16 -4.03 14.08
C THR A 148 -0.56 -3.32 12.92
N ASP A 149 -1.16 -2.16 13.19
CA ASP A 149 -1.83 -1.36 12.17
C ASP A 149 -0.84 -0.84 11.12
N LEU A 150 0.36 -0.44 11.54
CA LEU A 150 1.46 -0.01 10.66
C LEU A 150 1.85 -1.14 9.70
N PHE A 151 2.07 -2.36 10.21
CA PHE A 151 2.37 -3.53 9.38
C PHE A 151 1.26 -3.88 8.40
N THR A 152 -0.01 -3.76 8.82
CA THR A 152 -1.16 -4.05 7.97
C THR A 152 -1.25 -3.07 6.80
N LYS A 153 -1.12 -1.76 7.08
CA LYS A 153 -1.10 -0.71 6.05
C LYS A 153 0.06 -0.91 5.07
N GLN A 154 1.22 -1.25 5.60
CA GLN A 154 2.42 -1.52 4.82
C GLN A 154 2.26 -2.70 3.87
N GLN A 155 1.68 -3.81 4.34
CA GLN A 155 1.43 -4.97 3.51
C GLN A 155 0.44 -4.65 2.38
N GLN A 156 -0.61 -3.87 2.68
CA GLN A 156 -1.57 -3.44 1.68
C GLN A 156 -0.93 -2.53 0.63
N ARG A 157 -0.08 -1.58 1.05
CA ARG A 157 0.64 -0.67 0.15
C ARG A 157 1.64 -1.41 -0.73
N SER A 158 2.42 -2.33 -0.16
CA SER A 158 3.35 -3.18 -0.91
C SER A 158 2.62 -3.97 -2.01
N THR A 159 1.45 -4.52 -1.70
CA THR A 159 0.61 -5.24 -2.67
C THR A 159 0.12 -4.33 -3.81
N ASP A 160 -0.28 -3.10 -3.51
CA ASP A 160 -0.69 -2.10 -4.51
C ASP A 160 0.48 -1.73 -5.44
N VAL A 161 1.64 -1.42 -4.88
CA VAL A 161 2.85 -1.07 -5.65
C VAL A 161 3.27 -2.22 -6.56
N VAL A 162 3.35 -3.45 -6.05
CA VAL A 162 3.73 -4.63 -6.83
C VAL A 162 2.75 -4.85 -7.99
N THR A 163 1.45 -4.68 -7.74
CA THR A 163 0.42 -4.81 -8.79
C THR A 163 0.63 -3.78 -9.90
N ARG A 164 0.84 -2.51 -9.55
CA ARG A 164 1.06 -1.42 -10.52
C ARG A 164 2.34 -1.56 -11.33
N LEU A 165 3.42 -2.03 -10.70
CA LEU A 165 4.68 -2.30 -11.38
C LEU A 165 4.52 -3.45 -12.39
N LYS A 166 3.84 -4.54 -12.00
CA LYS A 166 3.54 -5.65 -12.91
C LYS A 166 2.67 -5.23 -14.09
N GLU A 167 1.65 -4.41 -13.85
CA GLU A 167 0.81 -3.83 -14.91
C GLU A 167 1.67 -3.00 -15.88
N SER A 168 2.55 -2.14 -15.36
CA SER A 168 3.43 -1.30 -16.17
C SER A 168 4.44 -2.12 -16.99
N GLN A 169 5.04 -3.15 -16.39
CA GLN A 169 5.96 -4.05 -17.07
C GLN A 169 5.26 -4.81 -18.21
N LYS A 170 4.06 -5.33 -17.96
CA LYS A 170 3.26 -6.01 -18.99
C LYS A 170 2.98 -5.08 -20.17
N GLU A 171 2.61 -3.83 -19.90
CA GLU A 171 2.33 -2.85 -20.96
C GLU A 171 3.56 -2.51 -21.79
N GLN A 172 4.74 -2.41 -21.16
CA GLN A 172 6.00 -2.21 -21.88
C GLN A 172 6.32 -3.41 -22.78
N GLN A 173 6.12 -4.63 -22.30
CA GLN A 173 6.33 -5.85 -23.08
C GLN A 173 5.37 -5.97 -24.27
N GLU A 174 4.09 -5.65 -24.07
CA GLU A 174 3.09 -5.59 -25.15
C GLU A 174 3.51 -4.56 -26.21
N THR A 175 3.98 -3.39 -25.75
CA THR A 175 4.43 -2.31 -26.63
C THR A 175 5.62 -2.74 -27.48
N ALA A 176 6.63 -3.31 -26.83
CA ALA A 176 7.82 -3.81 -27.49
C ALA A 176 7.50 -5.00 -28.43
N GLY A 177 6.54 -5.85 -28.07
CA GLY A 177 6.05 -6.94 -28.92
C GLY A 177 5.44 -6.41 -30.21
N MET A 178 4.49 -5.48 -30.11
CA MET A 178 3.85 -4.89 -31.29
C MET A 178 4.82 -4.16 -32.23
N LEU A 179 5.82 -3.46 -31.67
CA LEU A 179 6.87 -2.82 -32.47
C LEU A 179 7.75 -3.86 -33.19
N ARG A 180 8.11 -4.95 -32.52
CA ARG A 180 8.86 -6.06 -33.14
C ARG A 180 8.06 -6.72 -34.26
N ASP A 181 6.75 -6.94 -34.07
CA ASP A 181 5.87 -7.52 -35.09
C ASP A 181 5.75 -6.62 -36.33
N LEU A 182 5.73 -5.29 -36.15
CA LEU A 182 5.78 -4.35 -37.28
C LEU A 182 7.12 -4.41 -38.00
N LEU A 183 8.23 -4.41 -37.27
CA LEU A 183 9.57 -4.48 -37.86
C LEU A 183 9.79 -5.79 -38.63
N ALA A 184 9.23 -6.90 -38.15
CA ALA A 184 9.30 -8.20 -38.80
C ALA A 184 8.68 -8.22 -40.22
N LYS A 185 7.75 -7.30 -40.52
CA LYS A 185 7.15 -7.17 -41.87
C LYS A 185 8.14 -6.67 -42.93
N GLY A 186 9.21 -5.97 -42.52
CA GLY A 186 10.26 -5.49 -43.42
C GLY A 186 9.75 -4.76 -44.67
N ARG A 187 9.89 -5.39 -45.85
CA ARG A 187 9.49 -4.82 -47.15
C ARG A 187 7.98 -4.76 -47.38
N GLU A 188 7.20 -5.55 -46.64
CA GLU A 188 5.74 -5.53 -46.71
C GLU A 188 5.13 -4.47 -45.80
N LEU A 189 5.94 -3.84 -44.94
CA LEU A 189 5.49 -2.83 -44.00
C LEU A 189 4.90 -1.61 -44.74
N ARG A 190 3.63 -1.33 -44.46
CA ARG A 190 2.91 -0.15 -44.96
C ARG A 190 2.53 0.75 -43.81
N ILE A 191 2.29 2.02 -44.12
CA ILE A 191 1.83 3.00 -43.11
C ILE A 191 0.47 2.63 -42.49
N GLN A 192 -0.35 1.85 -43.21
CA GLN A 192 -1.60 1.30 -42.67
C GLN A 192 -1.36 0.28 -41.55
N ASP A 193 -0.25 -0.46 -41.57
CA ASP A 193 0.10 -1.39 -40.49
C ASP A 193 0.41 -0.63 -39.21
N LEU A 194 1.21 0.44 -39.32
CA LEU A 194 1.50 1.35 -38.21
C LEU A 194 0.20 1.98 -37.67
N LYS A 195 -0.69 2.45 -38.54
CA LYS A 195 -2.01 2.99 -38.14
C LYS A 195 -2.88 1.96 -37.42
N ARG A 196 -2.91 0.71 -37.88
CA ARG A 196 -3.66 -0.37 -37.22
C ARG A 196 -3.10 -0.68 -35.84
N MET A 197 -1.78 -0.76 -35.72
CA MET A 197 -1.13 -0.97 -34.42
C MET A 197 -1.49 0.17 -33.45
N LEU A 198 -1.42 1.43 -33.89
CA LEU A 198 -1.80 2.59 -33.07
C LEU A 198 -3.26 2.58 -32.62
N ALA A 199 -4.18 2.17 -33.51
CA ALA A 199 -5.58 2.03 -33.16
C ALA A 199 -5.79 0.94 -32.10
N GLU A 200 -5.06 -0.18 -32.22
CA GLU A 200 -5.09 -1.26 -31.23
C GLU A 200 -4.53 -0.80 -29.89
N PHE A 201 -3.41 -0.07 -29.86
CA PHE A 201 -2.89 0.58 -28.66
C PHE A 201 -3.93 1.48 -27.98
N ALA A 202 -4.57 2.36 -28.75
CA ALA A 202 -5.58 3.27 -28.23
C ALA A 202 -6.82 2.52 -27.69
N ARG A 203 -7.16 1.37 -28.28
CA ARG A 203 -8.24 0.50 -27.82
C ARG A 203 -7.88 -0.19 -26.50
N GLN A 204 -6.74 -0.87 -26.46
CA GLN A 204 -6.26 -1.57 -25.27
C GLN A 204 -6.12 -0.61 -24.08
N ARG A 205 -5.60 0.59 -24.32
CA ARG A 205 -5.49 1.64 -23.29
C ARG A 205 -6.83 2.08 -22.75
N ARG A 206 -7.81 2.38 -23.61
CA ARG A 206 -9.16 2.75 -23.16
C ARG A 206 -9.80 1.65 -22.32
N GLN A 207 -9.63 0.40 -22.74
CA GLN A 207 -10.14 -0.74 -21.98
C GLN A 207 -9.47 -0.86 -20.60
N ARG A 208 -8.16 -0.62 -20.50
CA ARG A 208 -7.43 -0.63 -19.23
C ARG A 208 -7.85 0.49 -18.29
N TYR A 209 -8.02 1.72 -18.79
CA TYR A 209 -8.52 2.83 -17.96
C TYR A 209 -9.92 2.55 -17.44
N ALA A 210 -10.82 2.06 -18.29
CA ALA A 210 -12.17 1.67 -17.86
C ALA A 210 -12.14 0.57 -16.78
N GLN A 211 -11.24 -0.43 -16.91
CA GLN A 211 -11.05 -1.46 -15.88
C GLN A 211 -10.46 -0.90 -14.58
N GLN A 212 -9.55 0.07 -14.64
CA GLN A 212 -9.04 0.73 -13.44
C GLN A 212 -10.12 1.55 -12.73
N ASP A 213 -10.92 2.30 -13.48
CA ASP A 213 -12.01 3.10 -12.93
C ASP A 213 -13.07 2.19 -12.27
N GLN A 214 -13.49 1.12 -12.95
CA GLN A 214 -14.41 0.13 -12.37
C GLN A 214 -13.84 -0.52 -11.09
N ARG A 215 -12.53 -0.81 -11.06
CA ARG A 215 -11.88 -1.35 -9.85
C ARG A 215 -11.93 -0.34 -8.70
N ARG A 216 -11.71 0.95 -8.98
CA ARG A 216 -11.76 2.02 -7.97
C ARG A 216 -13.17 2.22 -7.45
N GLU A 217 -14.16 2.29 -8.33
CA GLU A 217 -15.58 2.40 -7.98
C GLU A 217 -16.02 1.21 -7.12
N GLY A 218 -15.74 -0.02 -7.54
CA GLY A 218 -16.12 -1.20 -6.76
C GLY A 218 -15.42 -1.32 -5.40
N VAL A 219 -14.21 -0.77 -5.23
CA VAL A 219 -13.57 -0.66 -3.90
C VAL A 219 -14.26 0.39 -3.04
N GLN A 220 -14.64 1.52 -3.64
CA GLN A 220 -15.34 2.60 -2.95
C GLN A 220 -16.74 2.17 -2.49
N GLU A 221 -17.54 1.56 -3.36
CA GLU A 221 -18.86 1.01 -3.02
C GLU A 221 -18.78 0.00 -1.87
N ARG A 222 -17.79 -0.91 -1.91
CA ARG A 222 -17.59 -1.88 -0.82
C ARG A 222 -17.21 -1.19 0.49
N ARG A 223 -16.38 -0.15 0.46
CA ARG A 223 -16.04 0.64 1.65
C ARG A 223 -17.27 1.34 2.23
N GLU A 224 -18.09 1.93 1.39
CA GLU A 224 -19.32 2.61 1.79
C GLU A 224 -20.34 1.61 2.37
N GLY A 225 -20.51 0.44 1.75
CA GLY A 225 -21.37 -0.63 2.26
C GLY A 225 -20.92 -1.15 3.62
N ILE A 226 -19.62 -1.35 3.83
CA ILE A 226 -19.06 -1.77 5.13
C ILE A 226 -19.28 -0.66 6.18
N GLN A 227 -19.06 0.60 5.84
CA GLN A 227 -19.31 1.71 6.76
C GLN A 227 -20.80 1.83 7.12
N GLY A 228 -21.69 1.61 6.17
CA GLY A 228 -23.15 1.55 6.39
C GLY A 228 -23.52 0.47 7.39
N MET A 229 -23.10 -0.78 7.13
CA MET A 229 -23.35 -1.90 8.04
C MET A 229 -22.79 -1.65 9.45
N LEU A 230 -21.58 -1.08 9.56
CA LEU A 230 -20.99 -0.75 10.86
C LEU A 230 -21.71 0.38 11.60
N ARG A 231 -22.37 1.31 10.88
CA ARG A 231 -23.23 2.33 11.51
C ARG A 231 -24.53 1.72 12.00
N GLU A 232 -25.18 0.89 11.20
CA GLU A 232 -26.41 0.18 11.58
C GLU A 232 -26.18 -0.72 12.79
N PHE A 233 -25.08 -1.48 12.80
CA PHE A 233 -24.74 -2.36 13.91
C PHE A 233 -24.47 -1.57 15.20
N ARG A 234 -23.83 -0.40 15.10
CA ARG A 234 -23.64 0.52 16.24
C ARG A 234 -24.96 1.10 16.74
N ALA A 235 -25.83 1.54 15.84
CA ALA A 235 -27.15 2.07 16.18
C ALA A 235 -28.04 1.02 16.88
N GLN A 236 -28.03 -0.23 16.40
CA GLN A 236 -28.75 -1.33 17.04
C GLN A 236 -28.27 -1.61 18.46
N ARG A 237 -26.96 -1.56 18.72
CA ARG A 237 -26.42 -1.77 20.08
C ARG A 237 -26.77 -0.63 21.03
N VAL A 238 -26.70 0.62 20.58
CA VAL A 238 -27.12 1.77 21.40
C VAL A 238 -28.61 1.69 21.71
N GLY A 239 -29.45 1.38 20.72
CA GLY A 239 -30.90 1.21 20.90
C GLY A 239 -31.26 0.08 21.86
N THR A 240 -30.61 -1.10 21.73
CA THR A 240 -30.87 -2.23 22.64
C THR A 240 -30.38 -1.97 24.08
N GLU A 241 -29.33 -1.19 24.28
CA GLU A 241 -28.92 -0.74 25.62
C GLU A 241 -29.89 0.30 26.20
N GLN A 242 -30.43 1.20 25.37
CA GLN A 242 -31.41 2.20 25.78
C GLN A 242 -32.76 1.56 26.14
N ASP A 243 -33.20 0.57 25.38
CA ASP A 243 -34.42 -0.20 25.68
C ASP A 243 -34.26 -1.03 26.96
N ARG A 244 -33.09 -1.66 27.17
CA ARG A 244 -32.80 -2.37 28.42
C ARG A 244 -32.81 -1.44 29.64
N ARG A 245 -32.26 -0.23 29.52
CA ARG A 245 -32.31 0.80 30.58
C ARG A 245 -33.73 1.29 30.83
N SER A 246 -34.51 1.50 29.77
CA SER A 246 -35.90 1.96 29.87
C SER A 246 -36.81 0.91 30.53
N HIS A 247 -36.61 -0.37 30.22
CA HIS A 247 -37.31 -1.48 30.87
C HIS A 247 -36.91 -1.67 32.33
N ALA A 248 -35.64 -1.43 32.69
CA ALA A 248 -35.19 -1.47 34.08
C ALA A 248 -35.82 -0.34 34.91
N VAL A 249 -35.87 0.88 34.37
CA VAL A 249 -36.49 2.05 35.04
C VAL A 249 -38.01 1.90 35.19
N ASN A 250 -38.70 1.31 34.21
CA ASN A 250 -40.14 1.06 34.30
C ASN A 250 -40.51 -0.04 35.29
N ARG A 251 -39.67 -1.08 35.48
CA ARG A 251 -39.87 -2.07 36.57
C ARG A 251 -39.74 -1.41 37.94
N GLN A 252 -38.75 -0.55 38.11
CA GLN A 252 -38.51 0.15 39.38
C GLN A 252 -39.63 1.15 39.74
N LYS A 253 -40.31 1.75 38.76
CA LYS A 253 -41.51 2.58 38.97
C LYS A 253 -42.79 1.76 39.21
N GLY A 254 -42.89 0.56 38.65
CA GLY A 254 -44.00 -0.36 38.91
C GLY A 254 -44.02 -0.85 40.35
N ASP A 255 -42.84 -1.13 40.92
CA ASP A 255 -42.70 -1.55 42.32
C ASP A 255 -43.03 -0.42 43.30
N CYS A 256 -42.67 0.84 43.00
CA CYS A 256 -43.03 1.98 43.86
C CYS A 256 -44.52 2.34 43.86
N ASN A 257 -45.30 1.96 42.84
CA ASN A 257 -46.74 2.21 42.80
C ASN A 257 -47.59 1.12 43.47
N SER A 258 -46.99 -0.04 43.82
CA SER A 258 -47.69 -1.10 44.56
C SER A 258 -47.68 -0.88 46.08
N GLU A 259 -46.79 -0.02 46.60
CA GLU A 259 -46.67 0.24 48.05
C GLU A 259 -47.54 1.41 48.54
N ALA A 260 -48.24 2.14 47.64
CA ALA A 260 -49.04 3.32 47.99
C ALA A 260 -50.58 3.07 48.13
N CYS A 261 -51.07 1.85 47.94
CA CYS A 261 -52.51 1.53 48.01
C CYS A 261 -52.94 0.75 49.27
N HIS A 262 -52.09 0.66 50.29
CA HIS A 262 -52.45 0.13 51.61
C HIS A 262 -52.21 1.19 52.68
N SER A 263 -53.17 2.09 52.83
CA SER A 263 -53.36 2.95 54.00
C SER A 263 -54.84 2.99 54.35
#